data_AF-A0A8H7LM35-F1
#
_entry.id   AF-A0A8H7LM35-F1
#
_cell.length_a   1.000
_cell.length_b   1.000
_cell.length_c   1.000
_cell.angle_alpha   90.00
_cell.angle_beta   90.00
_cell.angle_gamma   90.00
#
_symmetry.space_group_name_H-M   'P 1'
#
loop_
_entity.id
_entity.type
_entity.pdbx_description
1 polymer ?
#
loop_
_entity_poly.entity_id
_entity_poly.type
_entity_poly.pdbx_seq_one_letter_code
_entity_poly.pdbx_strand_id
1 'polypeptide(L)'
;MPALAADEGALLEHIWPKKESVTLVKCKDHISILALHGEPLFFQHFDGPYMPSLKLLHKFPNLLPHAQIDRGAIPYLLGGANMMCPGFTSKGGKLPDKDSALPAGAPIAIHCEGKEHAIGVGVLKMGTEEIKSVNKGIAVDIATYLGDGLWAIEKL
;
A
#
# COMPACT_ATOMS: atom_id res chain seq x y z
N MET A 1 15.76 -15.52 -2.20
CA MET A 1 15.53 -14.28 -1.43
C MET A 1 15.79 -13.13 -2.39
N PRO A 2 14.84 -12.23 -2.63
CA PRO A 2 15.15 -11.02 -3.40
C PRO A 2 16.25 -10.29 -2.64
N ALA A 3 17.36 -10.02 -3.32
CA ALA A 3 18.47 -9.30 -2.75
C ALA A 3 18.01 -7.86 -2.48
N LEU A 4 18.07 -7.45 -1.21
CA LEU A 4 17.91 -6.06 -0.82
C LEU A 4 19.00 -5.26 -1.55
N ALA A 5 18.61 -4.27 -2.34
CA ALA A 5 19.55 -3.41 -3.05
C ALA A 5 20.43 -2.65 -2.04
N ALA A 6 21.63 -2.24 -2.47
CA ALA A 6 22.68 -1.67 -1.61
C ALA A 6 22.23 -0.45 -0.78
N ASP A 7 21.21 0.28 -1.24
CA ASP A 7 20.70 1.50 -0.62
C ASP A 7 19.49 1.26 0.30
N GLU A 8 18.83 0.09 0.22
CA GLU A 8 17.65 -0.24 1.04
C GLU A 8 18.01 -0.52 2.50
N GLY A 9 19.24 -0.99 2.76
CA GLY A 9 19.74 -1.21 4.11
C GLY A 9 19.77 0.06 4.96
N ALA A 10 20.14 1.21 4.35
CA ALA A 10 20.16 2.49 5.03
C ALA A 10 18.74 3.00 5.35
N LEU A 11 17.79 2.84 4.42
CA LEU A 11 16.39 3.19 4.64
C LEU A 11 15.77 2.33 5.75
N LEU A 12 16.04 1.02 5.72
CA LEU A 12 15.61 0.10 6.77
C LEU A 12 16.23 0.46 8.13
N GLU A 13 17.49 0.88 8.20
CA GLU A 13 18.09 1.35 9.47
C GLU A 13 17.42 2.62 10.02
N HIS A 14 16.85 3.47 9.18
CA HIS A 14 16.07 4.63 9.62
C HIS A 14 14.65 4.26 10.08
N ILE A 15 14.03 3.26 9.46
CA ILE A 15 12.67 2.79 9.81
C ILE A 15 12.70 1.86 11.02
N TRP A 16 13.68 0.95 11.05
CA TRP A 16 13.91 -0.05 12.09
C TRP A 16 15.40 -0.13 12.39
N PRO A 17 15.89 0.64 13.38
CA PRO A 17 17.27 0.57 13.82
C PRO A 17 17.59 -0.82 14.39
N LYS A 18 18.71 -1.41 13.97
CA LYS A 18 19.14 -2.78 14.41
C LYS A 18 19.23 -2.97 15.92
N LYS A 19 19.39 -1.89 16.69
CA LYS A 19 19.51 -1.91 18.15
C LYS A 19 18.15 -2.00 18.86
N GLU A 20 17.06 -1.81 18.14
CA GLU A 20 15.73 -1.75 18.72
C GLU A 20 14.92 -3.01 18.41
N SER A 21 14.22 -3.51 19.42
CA SER A 21 13.34 -4.66 19.27
C SER A 21 11.96 -4.22 18.77
N VAL A 22 11.48 -4.89 17.72
CA VAL A 22 10.12 -4.73 17.22
C VAL A 22 9.20 -5.73 17.91
N THR A 23 7.97 -5.30 18.19
CA THR A 23 6.91 -6.15 18.76
C THR A 23 6.01 -6.66 17.64
N LEU A 24 5.79 -7.97 17.60
CA LEU A 24 4.79 -8.58 16.73
C LEU A 24 3.45 -8.66 17.47
N VAL A 25 2.52 -7.79 17.10
CA VAL A 25 1.15 -7.78 17.64
C VAL A 25 0.27 -8.66 16.76
N LYS A 26 -0.33 -9.69 17.34
CA LYS A 26 -1.28 -10.56 16.65
C LYS A 26 -2.70 -10.06 16.91
N CYS A 27 -3.42 -9.77 15.83
CA CYS A 27 -4.79 -9.31 15.85
C CYS A 27 -5.76 -10.44 15.47
N LYS A 28 -7.06 -10.15 15.54
CA LYS A 28 -8.10 -11.04 14.99
C LYS A 28 -7.94 -11.16 13.47
N ASP A 29 -8.60 -12.15 12.88
CA ASP A 29 -8.63 -12.37 11.42
C ASP A 29 -7.26 -12.57 10.77
N HIS A 30 -6.33 -13.20 11.50
CA HIS A 30 -4.98 -13.51 11.02
C HIS A 30 -4.17 -12.29 10.57
N ILE A 31 -4.44 -11.12 11.16
CA ILE A 31 -3.66 -9.91 10.96
C ILE A 31 -2.49 -9.90 11.95
N SER A 32 -1.29 -9.63 11.46
CA SER A 32 -0.09 -9.44 12.28
C SER A 32 0.51 -8.07 12.00
N ILE A 33 0.85 -7.31 13.05
CA ILE A 33 1.41 -5.96 12.94
C ILE A 33 2.79 -5.93 13.59
N LEU A 34 3.78 -5.44 12.86
CA LEU A 34 5.11 -5.12 13.37
C LEU A 34 5.10 -3.68 13.89
N ALA A 35 5.31 -3.53 15.19
CA ALA A 35 5.30 -2.25 15.87
C ALA A 35 6.66 -1.91 16.51
N LEU A 36 7.13 -0.69 16.30
CA LEU A 36 8.35 -0.15 16.92
C LEU A 36 7.95 0.97 17.88
N HIS A 37 8.33 0.85 19.15
CA HIS A 37 7.88 1.76 20.23
C HIS A 37 6.37 1.94 20.35
N GLY A 38 5.59 0.94 19.91
CA GLY A 38 4.13 1.00 19.83
C GLY A 38 3.59 1.65 18.56
N GLU A 39 4.43 2.20 17.68
CA GLU A 39 3.99 2.70 16.36
C GLU A 39 3.91 1.54 15.35
N PRO A 40 2.77 1.34 14.65
CA PRO A 40 2.63 0.31 13.63
C PRO A 40 3.45 0.66 12.37
N LEU A 41 4.44 -0.16 12.05
CA LEU A 41 5.30 0.00 10.88
C LEU A 41 4.76 -0.78 9.67
N PHE A 42 4.66 -2.10 9.82
CA PHE A 42 4.22 -3.00 8.76
C PHE A 42 3.11 -3.90 9.28
N PHE A 43 2.22 -4.33 8.40
CA PHE A 43 1.17 -5.29 8.71
C PHE A 43 1.13 -6.40 7.65
N GLN A 44 0.63 -7.55 8.06
CA GLN A 44 0.49 -8.73 7.24
C GLN A 44 -0.90 -9.32 7.48
N HIS A 45 -1.55 -9.77 6.42
CA HIS A 45 -2.81 -10.49 6.47
C HIS A 45 -2.58 -11.92 5.98
N PHE A 46 -2.88 -12.91 6.83
CA PHE A 46 -2.49 -14.32 6.63
C PHE A 46 -0.98 -14.44 6.32
N ASP A 47 -0.61 -15.27 5.34
CA ASP A 47 0.76 -15.46 4.84
C ASP A 47 1.08 -14.53 3.65
N GLY A 48 0.34 -13.43 3.52
CA GLY A 48 0.56 -12.42 2.47
C GLY A 48 1.87 -11.65 2.65
N PRO A 49 2.21 -10.73 1.72
CA PRO A 49 3.37 -9.85 1.90
C PRO A 49 3.15 -8.89 3.06
N TYR A 50 4.25 -8.49 3.73
CA TYR A 50 4.22 -7.35 4.64
C TYR A 50 3.99 -6.07 3.84
N MET A 51 3.01 -5.28 4.28
CA MET A 51 2.67 -3.98 3.71
C MET A 51 2.95 -2.89 4.74
N PRO A 52 3.50 -1.73 4.34
CA PRO A 52 3.71 -0.62 5.25
C PRO A 52 2.37 -0.03 5.69
N SER A 53 2.31 0.49 6.92
CA SER A 53 1.19 1.31 7.37
C SER A 53 1.13 2.61 6.57
N LEU A 54 -0.05 3.21 6.44
CA LEU A 54 -0.20 4.51 5.76
C LEU A 54 0.67 5.61 6.41
N LYS A 55 0.79 5.60 7.75
CA LYS A 55 1.63 6.55 8.47
C LYS A 55 3.11 6.40 8.12
N LEU A 56 3.59 5.15 8.00
CA LEU A 56 4.96 4.89 7.57
C LEU A 56 5.18 5.34 6.12
N LEU A 57 4.23 5.02 5.24
CA LEU A 57 4.28 5.38 3.83
C LEU A 57 4.21 6.91 3.62
N HIS A 58 3.53 7.66 4.48
CA HIS A 58 3.56 9.13 4.45
C HIS A 58 4.93 9.70 4.79
N LYS A 59 5.68 9.07 5.71
CA LYS A 59 7.06 9.43 6.05
C LYS A 59 8.04 9.02 4.93
N PHE A 60 7.80 7.87 4.31
CA PHE A 60 8.66 7.29 3.27
C PHE A 60 7.83 6.86 2.04
N PRO A 61 7.47 7.80 1.16
CA PRO A 61 6.57 7.52 0.04
C PRO A 61 7.13 6.49 -0.95
N ASN A 62 8.45 6.46 -1.12
CA ASN A 62 9.12 5.58 -2.08
C ASN A 62 9.18 4.09 -1.64
N LEU A 63 8.57 3.72 -0.50
CA LEU A 63 8.51 2.32 -0.05
C LEU A 63 7.66 1.42 -0.95
N LEU A 64 6.70 2.00 -1.67
CA LEU A 64 5.84 1.29 -2.60
C LEU A 64 5.70 2.06 -3.89
N PRO A 65 5.54 1.38 -5.03
CA PRO A 65 5.18 2.05 -6.27
C PRO A 65 3.78 2.67 -6.16
N HIS A 66 3.59 3.79 -6.85
CA HIS A 66 2.36 4.59 -6.76
C HIS A 66 1.41 4.31 -7.92
N ALA A 67 0.12 4.27 -7.62
CA ALA A 67 -0.97 4.38 -8.58
C ALA A 67 -1.94 5.48 -8.13
N GLN A 68 -2.54 6.18 -9.08
CA GLN A 68 -3.48 7.26 -8.81
C GLN A 68 -4.88 6.84 -9.24
N ILE A 69 -5.85 7.05 -8.36
CA ILE A 69 -7.28 6.94 -8.69
C ILE A 69 -7.87 8.31 -9.00
N ASP A 70 -8.95 8.32 -9.78
CA ASP A 70 -9.75 9.52 -9.99
C ASP A 70 -10.55 9.96 -8.76
N ARG A 71 -11.09 11.19 -8.83
CA ARG A 71 -11.89 11.79 -7.76
C ARG A 71 -13.17 11.01 -7.44
N GLY A 72 -13.75 10.32 -8.40
CA GLY A 72 -14.99 9.55 -8.23
C GLY A 72 -14.78 8.30 -7.39
N ALA A 73 -13.58 7.70 -7.45
CA ALA A 73 -13.22 6.51 -6.69
C ALA A 73 -12.87 6.78 -5.21
N ILE A 74 -12.54 8.03 -4.85
CA ILE A 74 -12.14 8.42 -3.48
C ILE A 74 -13.14 7.99 -2.39
N PRO A 75 -14.44 8.34 -2.46
CA PRO A 75 -15.38 7.97 -1.40
C PRO A 75 -15.53 6.45 -1.25
N TYR A 76 -15.36 5.68 -2.33
CA TYR A 76 -15.41 4.23 -2.29
C TYR A 76 -14.17 3.63 -1.60
N LEU A 77 -12.98 4.19 -1.88
CA LEU A 77 -11.75 3.76 -1.22
C LEU A 77 -11.80 4.04 0.29
N LEU A 78 -12.28 5.22 0.69
CA LEU A 78 -12.46 5.57 2.10
C LEU A 78 -13.57 4.76 2.80
N GLY A 79 -14.39 4.04 2.03
CA GLY A 79 -15.33 3.04 2.54
C GLY A 79 -14.76 1.61 2.57
N GLY A 80 -13.49 1.43 2.21
CA GLY A 80 -12.83 0.12 2.14
C GLY A 80 -13.19 -0.73 0.93
N ALA A 81 -13.79 -0.15 -0.11
CA ALA A 81 -14.11 -0.89 -1.33
C ALA A 81 -12.84 -1.19 -2.15
N ASN A 82 -12.85 -2.33 -2.84
CA ASN A 82 -11.82 -2.66 -3.82
C ASN A 82 -11.83 -1.67 -5.00
N MET A 83 -10.65 -1.38 -5.56
CA MET A 83 -10.53 -0.43 -6.66
C MET A 83 -10.65 -1.12 -8.01
N MET A 84 -11.53 -0.57 -8.84
CA MET A 84 -11.87 -1.10 -10.16
C MET A 84 -10.96 -0.51 -11.23
N CYS A 85 -10.73 -1.26 -12.32
CA CYS A 85 -9.88 -0.80 -13.43
C CYS A 85 -10.22 0.61 -13.97
N PRO A 86 -11.52 0.98 -14.15
CA PRO A 86 -11.88 2.31 -14.63
C PRO A 86 -11.40 3.47 -13.75
N GLY A 87 -11.21 3.23 -12.45
CA GLY A 87 -10.70 4.26 -11.53
C GLY A 87 -9.25 4.67 -11.80
N PHE A 88 -8.48 3.80 -12.46
CA PHE A 88 -7.07 4.00 -12.79
C PHE A 88 -6.82 4.41 -14.25
N THR A 89 -7.78 4.16 -15.14
CA THR A 89 -7.67 4.42 -16.59
C THR A 89 -8.44 5.66 -17.04
N SER A 90 -9.21 6.29 -16.14
CA SER A 90 -9.91 7.54 -16.39
C SER A 90 -8.93 8.72 -16.49
N LYS A 91 -9.42 9.92 -16.86
CA LYS A 91 -8.59 11.13 -17.01
C LYS A 91 -7.81 11.52 -15.75
N GLY A 92 -8.36 11.18 -14.57
CA GLY A 92 -7.73 11.43 -13.28
C GLY A 92 -6.93 10.24 -12.73
N GLY A 93 -7.07 9.07 -13.34
CA GLY A 93 -6.32 7.87 -12.98
C GLY A 93 -4.93 7.85 -13.61
N LYS A 94 -3.96 7.29 -12.89
CA LYS A 94 -2.61 7.06 -13.40
C LYS A 94 -2.08 5.73 -12.91
N LEU A 95 -1.48 4.98 -13.82
CA LEU A 95 -0.75 3.75 -13.53
C LEU A 95 0.71 3.95 -13.92
N PRO A 96 1.64 3.18 -13.31
CA PRO A 96 3.04 3.16 -13.74
C PRO A 96 3.18 2.96 -15.26
N ASP A 97 4.19 3.61 -15.85
CA ASP A 97 4.53 3.46 -17.25
C ASP A 97 4.99 2.04 -17.59
N LYS A 98 5.03 1.70 -18.88
CA LYS A 98 5.34 0.35 -19.35
C LYS A 98 6.70 -0.16 -18.88
N ASP A 99 7.68 0.74 -18.77
CA ASP A 99 9.03 0.42 -18.29
C ASP A 99 9.07 0.12 -16.78
N SER A 100 8.04 0.52 -16.04
CA SER A 100 7.85 0.26 -14.61
C SER A 100 6.56 -0.53 -14.35
N ALA A 101 6.15 -1.36 -15.31
CA ALA A 101 4.95 -2.16 -15.20
C ALA A 101 5.05 -3.14 -14.03
N LEU A 102 3.96 -3.27 -13.27
CA LEU A 102 3.92 -4.14 -12.11
C LEU A 102 3.08 -5.39 -12.43
N PRO A 103 3.53 -6.57 -11.96
CA PRO A 103 2.75 -7.80 -12.10
C PRO A 103 1.58 -7.84 -11.10
N ALA A 104 0.64 -8.74 -11.34
CA ALA A 104 -0.36 -9.12 -10.34
C ALA A 104 0.34 -9.61 -9.06
N GLY A 105 -0.25 -9.30 -7.90
CA GLY A 105 0.31 -9.61 -6.59
C GLY A 105 1.28 -8.56 -6.05
N ALA A 106 1.67 -7.56 -6.84
CA ALA A 106 2.53 -6.48 -6.36
C ALA A 106 1.76 -5.51 -5.44
N PRO A 107 2.32 -5.14 -4.27
CA PRO A 107 1.73 -4.13 -3.39
C PRO A 107 1.95 -2.72 -3.98
N ILE A 108 0.95 -1.86 -3.84
CA ILE A 108 0.97 -0.49 -4.35
C ILE A 108 0.44 0.52 -3.33
N ALA A 109 0.96 1.74 -3.42
CA ALA A 109 0.42 2.91 -2.75
C ALA A 109 -0.64 3.58 -3.63
N ILE A 110 -1.83 3.85 -3.08
CA ILE A 110 -2.93 4.48 -3.82
C ILE A 110 -3.00 5.96 -3.47
N HIS A 111 -2.75 6.79 -4.47
CA HIS A 111 -2.88 8.24 -4.44
C HIS A 111 -4.18 8.69 -5.09
N CYS A 112 -4.56 9.94 -4.83
CA CYS A 112 -5.73 10.55 -5.45
C CYS A 112 -5.34 11.75 -6.28
N GLU A 113 -6.14 11.99 -7.32
CA GLU A 113 -6.03 13.23 -8.09
C GLU A 113 -6.15 14.46 -7.17
N GLY A 114 -5.10 15.29 -7.15
CA GLY A 114 -5.05 16.52 -6.35
C GLY A 114 -4.68 16.33 -4.88
N LYS A 115 -4.17 15.15 -4.47
CA LYS A 115 -3.64 14.90 -3.12
C LYS A 115 -2.19 14.42 -3.18
N GLU A 116 -1.38 14.90 -2.25
CA GLU A 116 0.05 14.58 -2.18
C GLU A 116 0.30 13.20 -1.56
N HIS A 117 -0.44 12.88 -0.49
CA HIS A 117 -0.26 11.65 0.27
C HIS A 117 -1.10 10.49 -0.25
N ALA A 118 -0.58 9.27 -0.09
CA ALA A 118 -1.34 8.05 -0.30
C ALA A 118 -2.54 7.99 0.65
N ILE A 119 -3.68 7.53 0.16
CA ILE A 119 -4.89 7.35 0.97
C ILE A 119 -5.27 5.87 1.13
N GLY A 120 -4.52 4.96 0.51
CA GLY A 120 -4.69 3.53 0.69
C GLY A 120 -3.46 2.75 0.27
N VAL A 121 -3.40 1.51 0.72
CA VAL A 121 -2.43 0.50 0.29
C VAL A 121 -3.21 -0.75 -0.09
N GLY A 122 -2.81 -1.37 -1.19
CA GLY A 122 -3.47 -2.56 -1.70
C GLY A 122 -2.55 -3.41 -2.55
N VAL A 123 -3.09 -4.54 -2.99
CA VAL A 123 -2.37 -5.52 -3.81
C VAL A 123 -3.04 -5.61 -5.17
N LEU A 124 -2.24 -5.51 -6.23
CA LEU A 124 -2.73 -5.64 -7.60
C LEU A 124 -3.34 -7.03 -7.83
N LYS A 125 -4.57 -7.10 -8.34
CA LYS A 125 -5.20 -8.36 -8.78
C LYS A 125 -4.82 -8.75 -10.21
N MET A 126 -4.41 -7.77 -11.00
CA MET A 126 -4.00 -7.91 -12.40
C MET A 126 -2.82 -6.97 -12.68
N GLY A 127 -2.04 -7.25 -13.71
CA GLY A 127 -0.87 -6.41 -14.03
C GLY A 127 -1.27 -5.01 -14.50
N THR A 128 -0.41 -4.00 -14.31
CA THR A 128 -0.75 -2.61 -14.67
C THR A 128 -1.08 -2.42 -16.15
N GLU A 129 -0.40 -3.14 -17.04
CA GLU A 129 -0.67 -3.11 -18.48
C GLU A 129 -1.99 -3.83 -18.84
N GLU A 130 -2.34 -4.87 -18.08
CA GLU A 130 -3.62 -5.56 -18.21
C GLU A 130 -4.77 -4.66 -17.75
N ILE A 131 -4.60 -3.91 -16.64
CA ILE A 131 -5.59 -2.92 -16.18
C ILE A 131 -5.88 -1.91 -17.28
N LYS A 132 -4.83 -1.36 -17.92
CA LYS A 132 -4.98 -0.40 -19.03
C LYS A 132 -5.70 -1.00 -20.23
N SER A 133 -5.43 -2.26 -20.55
CA SER A 133 -5.95 -2.93 -21.75
C SER A 133 -7.38 -3.44 -21.57
N VAL A 134 -7.68 -4.08 -20.44
CA VAL A 134 -8.98 -4.72 -20.17
C VAL A 134 -10.01 -3.71 -19.68
N ASN A 135 -9.59 -2.75 -18.86
CA ASN A 135 -10.42 -1.69 -18.29
C ASN A 135 -11.74 -2.19 -17.62
N LYS A 136 -11.74 -3.41 -17.08
CA LYS A 136 -12.90 -4.02 -16.44
C LYS A 136 -12.47 -4.96 -15.32
N GLY A 137 -13.25 -5.00 -14.25
CA GLY A 137 -13.00 -5.86 -13.08
C GLY A 137 -12.25 -5.13 -11.96
N ILE A 138 -11.86 -5.91 -10.96
CA ILE A 138 -11.13 -5.43 -9.79
C ILE A 138 -9.65 -5.33 -10.17
N ALA A 139 -9.09 -4.12 -10.08
CA ALA A 139 -7.68 -3.87 -10.32
C ALA A 139 -6.84 -4.12 -9.06
N VAL A 140 -7.34 -3.70 -7.90
CA VAL A 140 -6.59 -3.71 -6.63
C VAL A 140 -7.50 -4.13 -5.49
N ASP A 141 -7.05 -5.11 -4.71
CA ASP A 141 -7.64 -5.43 -3.41
C ASP A 141 -7.09 -4.47 -2.36
N ILE A 142 -7.97 -3.78 -1.65
CA ILE A 142 -7.57 -2.82 -0.61
C ILE A 142 -7.24 -3.55 0.68
N ALA A 143 -6.07 -3.24 1.24
CA ALA A 143 -5.60 -3.80 2.50
C ALA A 143 -5.76 -2.82 3.66
N THR A 144 -5.46 -1.53 3.43
CA THR A 144 -5.68 -0.45 4.40
C THR A 144 -6.01 0.85 3.66
N TYR A 145 -6.78 1.71 4.30
CA TYR A 145 -7.18 3.01 3.75
C TYR A 145 -7.25 4.07 4.85
N LEU A 146 -7.22 5.33 4.44
CA LEU A 146 -7.27 6.46 5.35
C LEU A 146 -8.60 6.47 6.12
N GLY A 147 -8.52 6.42 7.44
CA GLY A 147 -9.70 6.38 8.31
C GLY A 147 -10.15 4.98 8.72
N ASP A 148 -9.44 3.93 8.30
CA ASP A 148 -9.70 2.57 8.78
C ASP A 148 -9.21 2.33 10.23
N GLY A 149 -9.42 1.10 10.71
CA GLY A 149 -8.99 0.72 12.06
C GLY A 149 -7.48 0.80 12.28
N LEU A 150 -6.67 0.51 11.27
CA LEU A 150 -5.20 0.59 11.38
C LEU A 150 -4.73 2.05 11.45
N TRP A 151 -5.36 2.93 10.70
CA TRP A 151 -5.10 4.37 10.72
C TRP A 151 -5.43 5.00 12.08
N ALA A 152 -6.55 4.58 12.68
CA ALA A 152 -7.01 5.08 13.98
C ALA A 152 -6.09 4.67 15.15
N ILE A 153 -5.24 3.66 14.98
CA ILE A 153 -4.28 3.23 16.00
C ILE A 153 -3.15 4.26 16.10
N GLU A 154 -3.12 4.99 17.22
CA GLU A 154 -2.00 5.88 17.55
C GLU A 154 -0.84 5.11 18.19
N LYS A 155 -1.16 4.14 19.05
CA LYS A 155 -0.19 3.29 19.73
C LYS A 155 -0.79 1.92 20.05
N LEU A 156 0.01 0.86 19.87
CA LEU A 156 -0.30 -0.53 20.24
C LEU A 156 0.23 -0.89 21.63
#